data_AF-A0A0M3JCA1-F1
#
_entry.id   AF-A0A0M3JCA1-F1
#
_cell.length_a   1.000
_cell.length_b   1.000
_cell.length_c   1.000
_cell.angle_alpha   90.00
_cell.angle_beta   90.00
_cell.angle_gamma   90.00
#
_symmetry.space_group_name_H-M   'P 1'
#
loop_
_entity.id
_entity.type
_entity.pdbx_description
1 polymer ?
#
loop_
_entity_poly.entity_id
_entity_poly.type
_entity_poly.pdbx_seq_one_letter_code
_entity_poly.pdbx_strand_id
1 'polypeptide(L)'
;MGYQQPAGFDRSRGYVIGKKDVTLEHLEEAYTSENWLVRIFKVKKPANRPTIKYQQRHIKSWRPLKVSKKGKSKRGIIKGRPLVIKGKRSSSPSSSSSSASH
;
A
#
# COMPACT_ATOMS: atom_id res chain seq x y z
N MET A 1 -36.04 -12.07 26.25
CA MET A 1 -35.87 -12.69 24.92
C MET A 1 -34.41 -13.09 24.79
N GLY A 2 -34.15 -14.39 24.86
CA GLY A 2 -32.87 -14.95 25.31
C GLY A 2 -31.73 -14.92 24.28
N TYR A 3 -30.51 -14.83 24.82
CA TYR A 3 -29.21 -14.86 24.14
C TYR A 3 -28.84 -16.20 23.46
N GLN A 4 -29.81 -17.10 23.21
CA GLN A 4 -29.58 -18.45 22.67
C GLN A 4 -29.77 -18.57 21.14
N GLN A 5 -29.96 -17.46 20.43
CA GLN A 5 -30.07 -17.50 18.98
C GLN A 5 -28.69 -17.62 18.32
N PRO A 6 -28.56 -18.38 17.22
CA PRO A 6 -27.30 -18.50 16.49
C PRO A 6 -26.85 -17.15 15.91
N ALA A 7 -25.54 -16.95 15.79
CA ALA A 7 -24.98 -15.71 15.23
C ALA A 7 -25.45 -15.47 13.78
N GLY A 8 -25.91 -14.24 13.49
CA GLY A 8 -26.46 -13.87 12.18
C GLY A 8 -27.92 -14.29 11.97
N PHE A 9 -28.67 -14.54 13.05
CA PHE A 9 -30.11 -14.81 13.00
C PHE A 9 -30.92 -13.53 12.76
N ASP A 10 -31.78 -13.55 11.74
CA ASP A 10 -32.73 -12.47 11.45
C ASP A 10 -34.03 -12.70 12.23
N ARG A 11 -34.30 -11.82 13.20
CA ARG A 11 -35.47 -11.93 14.10
C ARG A 11 -36.82 -11.80 13.38
N SER A 12 -36.89 -11.04 12.28
CA SER A 12 -38.14 -10.80 11.56
C SER A 12 -38.45 -11.93 10.59
N ARG A 13 -37.41 -12.54 10.01
CA ARG A 13 -37.57 -13.63 9.02
C ARG A 13 -37.48 -15.04 9.61
N GLY A 14 -36.95 -15.19 10.83
CA GLY A 14 -36.90 -16.46 11.53
C GLY A 14 -35.87 -17.46 11.01
N TYR A 15 -34.81 -17.02 10.32
CA TYR A 15 -33.75 -17.90 9.81
C TYR A 15 -32.35 -17.27 9.92
N VAL A 16 -31.31 -18.09 9.78
CA VAL A 16 -29.89 -17.68 9.83
C VAL A 16 -29.41 -17.22 8.46
N ILE A 17 -28.78 -16.04 8.39
CA ILE A 17 -28.26 -15.49 7.14
C ILE A 17 -27.24 -16.45 6.49
N GLY A 18 -27.41 -16.76 5.20
CA GLY A 18 -26.50 -17.66 4.48
C GLY A 18 -25.14 -17.03 4.15
N LYS A 19 -25.16 -15.81 3.61
CA LYS A 19 -23.95 -15.03 3.29
C LYS A 19 -23.66 -14.04 4.40
N LYS A 20 -22.65 -14.33 5.23
CA LYS A 20 -22.28 -13.51 6.40
C LYS A 20 -21.36 -12.35 6.03
N ASP A 21 -20.43 -12.59 5.11
CA ASP A 21 -19.46 -11.59 4.69
C ASP A 21 -19.93 -10.91 3.41
N VAL A 22 -20.37 -9.67 3.54
CA VAL A 22 -20.77 -8.83 2.42
C VAL A 22 -19.94 -7.56 2.44
N THR A 23 -19.35 -7.23 1.30
CA THR A 23 -18.61 -5.99 1.09
C THR A 23 -19.37 -5.11 0.11
N LEU A 24 -19.47 -3.82 0.44
CA LEU A 24 -20.11 -2.82 -0.40
C LEU A 24 -19.06 -2.04 -1.20
N GLU A 25 -19.09 -2.19 -2.53
CA GLU A 25 -18.10 -1.57 -3.41
C GLU A 25 -18.33 -0.06 -3.59
N HIS A 26 -19.59 0.34 -3.84
CA HIS A 26 -19.97 1.71 -4.20
C HIS A 26 -20.55 2.51 -3.03
N LEU A 27 -20.81 1.86 -1.89
CA LEU A 27 -21.43 2.47 -0.73
C LEU A 27 -20.49 2.38 0.48
N GLU A 28 -20.60 3.37 1.37
CA GLU A 28 -20.05 3.32 2.72
C GLU A 28 -21.14 3.57 3.76
N GLU A 29 -21.00 2.91 4.91
CA GLU A 29 -21.87 3.13 6.05
C GLU A 29 -21.51 4.47 6.69
N ALA A 30 -22.45 5.43 6.65
CA ALA A 30 -22.25 6.75 7.23
C ALA A 30 -22.83 6.84 8.64
N TYR A 31 -23.92 6.10 8.89
CA TYR A 31 -24.57 6.04 10.19
C TYR A 31 -25.36 4.75 10.35
N THR A 32 -25.33 4.21 11.56
CA THR A 32 -26.21 3.12 12.01
C THR A 32 -26.79 3.50 13.35
N SER A 33 -28.11 3.40 13.46
CA SER A 33 -28.84 3.60 14.72
C SER A 33 -28.51 2.54 15.76
N GLU A 34 -28.71 2.82 17.05
CA GLU A 34 -28.39 1.92 18.16
C GLU A 34 -29.03 0.52 18.00
N ASN A 35 -30.32 0.47 17.72
CA ASN A 35 -31.06 -0.78 17.54
C ASN A 35 -31.13 -1.26 16.08
N TRP A 36 -30.33 -0.65 15.19
CA TRP A 36 -30.17 -1.06 13.78
C TRP A 36 -31.46 -1.00 12.94
N LEU A 37 -32.47 -0.22 13.38
CA LEU A 37 -33.71 0.01 12.63
C LEU A 37 -33.47 0.86 11.38
N VAL A 38 -32.57 1.85 11.50
CA VAL A 38 -32.17 2.75 10.41
C VAL A 38 -30.67 2.59 10.15
N ARG A 39 -30.32 2.43 8.87
CA ARG A 39 -28.96 2.48 8.33
C ARG A 39 -28.92 3.47 7.18
N ILE A 40 -27.97 4.39 7.22
CA ILE A 40 -27.79 5.41 6.17
C ILE A 40 -26.46 5.14 5.47
N PHE A 41 -26.56 4.89 4.17
CA PHE A 41 -25.41 4.68 3.30
C PHE A 41 -25.14 5.90 2.43
N LYS A 42 -23.87 6.23 2.27
CA LYS A 42 -23.44 7.27 1.34
C LYS A 42 -22.81 6.64 0.11
N VAL A 43 -23.09 7.23 -1.05
CA VAL A 43 -22.48 6.85 -2.32
C VAL A 43 -21.01 7.32 -2.32
N LYS A 44 -20.10 6.37 -2.52
CA LYS A 44 -18.69 6.65 -2.72
C LYS A 44 -18.51 7.33 -4.07
N LYS A 45 -17.56 8.25 -4.14
CA LYS A 45 -17.13 8.82 -5.43
C LYS A 45 -16.57 7.68 -6.31
N PRO A 46 -16.77 7.76 -7.63
CA PRO A 46 -16.16 6.78 -8.53
C PRO A 46 -14.65 6.77 -8.34
N ALA A 47 -14.04 5.60 -8.56
CA ALA A 47 -12.59 5.47 -8.44
C ALA A 47 -11.89 6.47 -9.38
N ASN A 48 -10.86 7.15 -8.87
CA ASN A 48 -10.12 8.14 -9.65
C ASN A 48 -9.43 7.56 -10.90
N ARG A 49 -9.30 6.23 -11.00
CA ARG A 49 -8.72 5.52 -12.14
C ARG A 49 -9.45 4.20 -12.36
N PRO A 50 -9.64 3.76 -13.63
CA PRO A 50 -10.19 2.44 -13.90
C PRO A 50 -9.23 1.34 -13.44
N THR A 51 -9.76 0.33 -12.75
CA THR A 51 -8.97 -0.82 -12.31
C THR A 51 -8.89 -1.86 -13.42
N ILE A 52 -7.72 -2.02 -14.02
CA ILE A 52 -7.50 -3.06 -15.04
C ILE A 52 -7.23 -4.40 -14.34
N LYS A 53 -8.13 -5.38 -14.54
CA LYS A 53 -7.98 -6.74 -14.03
C LYS A 53 -6.68 -7.35 -14.54
N TYR A 54 -6.02 -8.18 -13.73
CA TYR A 54 -4.72 -8.77 -14.10
C TYR A 54 -4.75 -9.48 -15.46
N GLN A 55 -5.82 -10.21 -15.75
CA GLN A 55 -6.02 -10.93 -17.01
C GLN A 55 -6.08 -10.02 -18.24
N GLN A 56 -6.52 -8.77 -18.07
CA GLN A 56 -6.67 -7.78 -19.14
C GLN A 56 -5.43 -6.91 -19.34
N ARG A 57 -4.34 -7.16 -18.60
CA ARG A 57 -3.10 -6.38 -18.74
C ARG A 57 -2.31 -6.85 -19.97
N HIS A 58 -2.00 -5.91 -20.85
CA HIS A 58 -1.13 -6.11 -22.00
C HIS A 58 0.32 -6.48 -21.63
N ILE A 59 0.89 -5.83 -20.61
CA ILE A 59 2.24 -6.07 -20.09
C ILE A 59 2.10 -6.81 -18.76
N LYS A 60 2.42 -8.10 -18.79
CA LYS A 60 2.44 -8.94 -17.59
C LYS A 60 3.84 -8.87 -16.99
N SER A 61 3.98 -8.23 -15.83
CA SER A 61 5.23 -8.31 -15.07
C SER A 61 5.41 -9.74 -14.57
N TRP A 62 6.27 -10.51 -15.24
CA TRP A 62 6.54 -11.92 -14.90
C TRP A 62 7.24 -12.09 -13.55
N ARG A 63 7.89 -11.04 -13.01
CA ARG A 63 8.48 -11.06 -11.67
C ARG A 63 7.94 -9.89 -10.83
N PRO A 64 7.04 -10.13 -9.86
CA PRO A 64 6.67 -9.09 -8.92
C PRO A 64 7.94 -8.66 -8.18
N LEU A 65 8.25 -7.36 -8.20
CA LEU A 65 9.32 -6.79 -7.39
C LEU A 65 9.01 -7.12 -5.92
N LYS A 66 9.81 -7.99 -5.29
CA LYS A 66 9.75 -8.18 -3.84
C LYS A 66 10.24 -6.90 -3.19
N VAL A 67 9.30 -6.03 -2.80
CA VAL A 67 9.62 -4.84 -2.00
C VAL A 67 10.00 -5.33 -0.61
N SER A 68 11.30 -5.39 -0.31
CA SER A 68 11.78 -5.65 1.05
C SER A 68 11.46 -4.44 1.93
N LYS A 69 10.32 -4.47 2.60
CA LYS A 69 9.96 -3.49 3.65
C LYS A 69 10.64 -3.84 4.98
N LYS A 70 11.92 -4.25 4.96
CA LYS A 70 12.64 -4.47 6.23
C LYS A 70 13.00 -3.10 6.79
N GLY A 71 12.33 -2.75 7.89
CA GLY A 71 12.36 -1.43 8.51
C GLY A 71 13.78 -0.92 8.75
N LYS A 72 13.93 0.40 8.58
CA LYS A 72 15.08 1.30 8.82
C LYS A 72 15.64 2.00 7.59
N SER A 73 15.43 1.52 6.36
CA SER A 73 15.85 2.27 5.17
C SER A 73 14.71 2.44 4.17
N LYS A 74 14.23 3.68 4.00
CA LYS A 74 13.27 4.07 2.94
C LYS A 74 13.92 4.10 1.54
N ARG A 75 15.03 3.37 1.33
CA ARG A 75 15.73 3.33 0.04
C ARG A 75 15.06 2.31 -0.88
N GLY A 76 14.62 2.77 -2.04
CA GLY A 76 14.11 1.92 -3.11
C GLY A 76 15.20 1.07 -3.76
N ILE A 77 14.78 0.02 -4.48
CA ILE A 77 15.65 -0.84 -5.27
C ILE A 77 15.56 -0.39 -6.74
N ILE A 78 16.68 0.08 -7.28
CA ILE A 78 16.83 0.36 -8.71
C ILE A 78 17.50 -0.85 -9.35
N LYS A 79 16.82 -1.49 -10.32
CA LYS A 79 17.44 -2.53 -11.15
C LYS A 79 18.53 -1.87 -12.01
N GLY A 80 19.72 -2.48 -12.08
CA GLY A 80 20.84 -1.92 -12.85
C GLY A 80 21.46 -0.67 -12.23
N ARG A 81 21.48 -0.55 -10.90
CA ARG A 81 22.13 0.59 -10.23
C ARG A 81 23.63 0.62 -10.62
N PRO A 82 24.13 1.70 -11.24
CA PRO A 82 25.53 1.79 -11.60
C PRO A 82 26.39 1.83 -10.34
N LEU A 83 27.53 1.13 -10.38
CA LEU A 83 28.53 1.20 -9.32
C LEU A 83 29.15 2.61 -9.36
N VAL A 84 29.08 3.33 -8.25
CA VAL A 84 29.69 4.66 -8.15
C VAL A 84 31.20 4.47 -7.95
N ILE A 85 31.98 4.66 -9.01
CA ILE A 85 33.43 4.72 -8.94
C ILE A 85 33.82 6.19 -8.68
N LYS A 86 34.26 6.51 -7.45
CA LYS A 86 34.75 7.85 -7.09
C LYS A 86 36.25 7.89 -7.40
N GLY A 87 36.69 8.81 -8.27
CA GLY A 87 38.12 8.97 -8.58
C GLY A 87 38.93 9.41 -7.35
N LYS A 88 40.15 8.87 -7.18
CA LYS A 88 41.15 9.38 -6.22
C LYS A 88 41.72 10.69 -6.78
N ARG A 89 41.65 11.78 -6.02
CA ARG A 89 42.33 13.03 -6.35
C ARG A 89 43.84 12.81 -6.22
N SER A 90 44.62 13.09 -7.26
CA SER A 90 46.09 13.10 -7.15
C SER A 90 46.48 14.17 -6.13
N SER A 91 47.14 13.77 -5.04
CA SER A 91 47.81 14.72 -4.16
C SER A 91 48.93 15.38 -4.97
N SER A 92 48.78 16.66 -5.29
CA SER A 92 49.85 17.44 -5.91
C SER A 92 51.09 17.39 -5.02
N PRO A 93 52.30 17.10 -5.54
CA PRO A 93 53.51 17.15 -4.74
C PRO A 93 53.73 18.60 -4.29
N SER A 94 53.96 18.79 -2.99
CA SER A 94 54.31 20.08 -2.40
C SER A 94 55.59 20.61 -3.04
N SER A 95 55.51 21.74 -3.73
CA SER A 95 56.67 22.48 -4.21
C SER A 95 57.45 23.01 -3.00
N SER A 96 58.56 22.36 -2.64
CA SER A 96 59.55 22.91 -1.72
C SER A 96 60.21 24.12 -2.40
N SER A 97 59.94 25.33 -1.90
CA SER A 97 60.63 26.55 -2.29
C SER A 97 62.08 26.51 -1.80
N SER A 98 63.03 26.39 -2.71
CA SER A 98 64.45 26.59 -2.44
C SER A 98 64.71 28.08 -2.18
N SER A 99 65.02 28.45 -0.94
CA SER A 99 65.46 29.80 -0.57
C SER A 99 66.93 29.98 -0.97
N ALA A 100 67.21 30.87 -1.93
CA ALA A 100 68.56 31.37 -2.20
C ALA A 100 68.89 32.46 -1.16
N SER A 101 69.97 32.25 -0.40
CA SER A 101 70.55 33.21 0.52
C SER A 101 71.54 34.14 -0.20
N HIS A 102 71.48 35.44 0.13
CA HIS A 102 72.46 36.47 -0.18
C HIS A 102 73.77 36.28 0.58
#